data_AF-A0A1I2V9B6-F1
#
_entry.id   AF-A0A1I2V9B6-F1
#
_cell.length_a   1.000
_cell.length_b   1.000
_cell.length_c   1.000
_cell.angle_alpha   90.00
_cell.angle_beta   90.00
_cell.angle_gamma   90.00
#
_symmetry.space_group_name_H-M   'P 1'
#
loop_
_entity.id
_entity.type
_entity.pdbx_description
1 polymer ?
#
loop_
_entity_poly.entity_id
_entity_poly.type
_entity_poly.pdbx_seq_one_letter_code
_entity_poly.pdbx_strand_id
1 'polypeptide(L)'
;MASENIKIDYKKVESDINSIKSSANDKIEVSGNNINQSASSILHDADGNFAGGTRIQLEIDKALCSSMSGMINELATAVSNVLQTFKQSDASMSKKMNKGKGKKK
;
A
#
# COMPACT_ATOMS: atom_id res chain seq x y z
N MET A 1 -7.92 33.40 -9.76
CA MET A 1 -7.27 32.25 -9.08
C MET A 1 -7.33 31.10 -10.06
N ALA A 2 -6.22 30.78 -10.72
CA ALA A 2 -6.17 29.72 -11.72
C ALA A 2 -6.49 28.40 -11.02
N SER A 3 -7.68 27.84 -11.24
CA SER A 3 -7.91 26.43 -11.01
C SER A 3 -7.09 25.71 -12.07
N GLU A 4 -5.84 25.38 -11.77
CA GLU A 4 -5.13 24.41 -12.59
C GLU A 4 -6.02 23.17 -12.64
N ASN A 5 -6.49 22.83 -13.84
CA ASN A 5 -7.25 21.62 -14.07
C ASN A 5 -6.30 20.44 -13.84
N ILE A 6 -6.17 20.01 -12.58
CA ILE A 6 -5.44 18.79 -12.22
C ILE A 6 -6.19 17.65 -12.90
N LYS A 7 -5.64 17.19 -14.03
CA LYS A 7 -6.18 16.05 -14.75
C LYS A 7 -5.60 14.80 -14.11
N ILE A 8 -6.40 14.17 -13.24
CA ILE A 8 -5.98 12.95 -12.57
C ILE A 8 -5.90 11.82 -13.60
N ASP A 9 -4.72 11.22 -13.77
CA ASP A 9 -4.59 9.95 -14.48
C ASP A 9 -4.98 8.81 -13.56
N TYR A 10 -6.28 8.54 -13.54
CA TYR A 10 -6.87 7.51 -12.70
C TYR A 10 -6.25 6.12 -12.88
N LYS A 11 -5.87 5.74 -14.11
CA LYS A 11 -5.29 4.43 -14.38
C LYS A 11 -3.89 4.33 -13.81
N LYS A 12 -3.09 5.40 -13.97
CA LYS A 12 -1.76 5.46 -13.39
C LYS A 12 -1.81 5.35 -11.87
N VAL A 13 -2.70 6.12 -11.22
CA VAL A 13 -2.82 6.07 -9.75
C VAL A 13 -3.26 4.69 -9.26
N GLU A 14 -4.21 4.02 -9.94
CA GLU A 14 -4.58 2.62 -9.61
C GLU A 14 -3.41 1.65 -9.77
N SER A 15 -2.63 1.80 -10.84
CA SER A 15 -1.42 0.99 -11.06
C SER A 15 -0.38 1.22 -9.95
N ASP A 16 -0.16 2.47 -9.56
CA ASP A 16 0.80 2.84 -8.51
C ASP A 16 0.35 2.26 -7.15
N ILE A 17 -0.95 2.36 -6.81
CA ILE A 17 -1.53 1.76 -5.59
C ILE A 17 -1.31 0.24 -5.56
N ASN A 18 -1.59 -0.45 -6.67
CA ASN A 18 -1.42 -1.90 -6.75
C ASN A 18 0.06 -2.30 -6.63
N SER A 19 0.95 -1.53 -7.25
CA SER A 19 2.41 -1.72 -7.16
C SER A 19 2.91 -1.54 -5.72
N ILE A 20 2.39 -0.55 -5.00
CA ILE A 20 2.69 -0.32 -3.58
C ILE A 20 2.23 -1.51 -2.73
N LYS A 21 1.00 -2.01 -2.92
CA LYS A 21 0.47 -3.17 -2.19
C LYS A 21 1.30 -4.44 -2.44
N SER A 22 1.61 -4.75 -3.69
CA SER A 22 2.48 -5.88 -4.03
C SER A 22 3.87 -5.71 -3.44
N SER A 23 4.47 -4.52 -3.50
CA SER A 23 5.78 -4.26 -2.88
C SER A 23 5.74 -4.41 -1.36
N ALA A 24 4.66 -4.01 -0.69
CA ALA A 24 4.49 -4.20 0.75
C ALA A 24 4.49 -5.69 1.13
N ASN A 25 3.73 -6.50 0.39
CA ASN A 25 3.71 -7.94 0.62
C ASN A 25 5.07 -8.59 0.28
N ASP A 26 5.54 -8.41 -0.95
CA ASP A 26 6.66 -9.21 -1.47
C ASP A 26 8.00 -8.72 -0.92
N LYS A 27 8.22 -7.40 -0.86
CA LYS A 27 9.54 -6.86 -0.49
C LYS A 27 9.72 -6.68 0.99
N ILE A 28 8.64 -6.49 1.76
CA ILE A 28 8.73 -6.27 3.20
C ILE A 28 8.35 -7.54 3.95
N GLU A 29 7.13 -8.03 3.79
CA GLU A 29 6.63 -9.15 4.59
C GLU A 29 7.31 -10.48 4.23
N VAL A 30 7.32 -10.84 2.94
CA VAL A 30 7.94 -12.09 2.48
C VAL A 30 9.46 -12.07 2.69
N SER A 31 10.15 -10.99 2.32
CA SER A 31 11.60 -10.86 2.57
C SER A 31 11.96 -10.93 4.05
N GLY A 32 11.20 -10.25 4.93
CA GLY A 32 11.42 -10.29 6.37
C GLY A 32 11.26 -11.70 6.94
N ASN A 33 10.22 -12.43 6.49
CA ASN A 33 10.02 -13.84 6.84
C ASN A 33 11.18 -14.72 6.36
N ASN A 34 11.67 -14.53 5.13
CA ASN A 34 12.78 -15.30 4.58
C ASN A 34 14.10 -15.06 5.34
N ILE A 35 14.36 -13.81 5.74
CA ILE A 35 15.53 -13.45 6.56
C ILE A 35 15.43 -14.13 7.92
N ASN A 36 14.28 -14.06 8.60
CA ASN A 36 14.08 -14.74 9.88
C ASN A 36 14.27 -16.26 9.74
N GLN A 37 13.65 -16.91 8.74
CA GLN A 37 13.83 -18.34 8.50
C GLN A 37 15.31 -18.71 8.27
N SER A 38 16.01 -17.94 7.45
CA SER A 38 17.44 -18.17 7.18
C SER A 38 18.30 -18.03 8.43
N ALA A 39 18.06 -16.98 9.22
CA ALA A 39 18.81 -16.73 10.45
C ALA A 39 18.49 -17.77 11.54
N SER A 40 17.23 -18.18 11.66
CA SER A 40 16.80 -19.26 12.55
C SER A 40 17.43 -20.61 12.19
N SER A 41 17.60 -20.90 10.90
CA SER A 41 18.30 -22.11 10.44
C SER A 41 19.78 -22.10 10.81
N ILE A 42 20.47 -20.95 10.71
CA ILE A 42 21.89 -20.82 11.10
C ILE A 42 22.05 -21.04 12.59
N LEU A 43 21.10 -20.57 13.39
CA LEU A 43 21.13 -20.66 14.85
C LEU A 43 20.51 -21.95 15.39
N HIS A 44 20.11 -22.93 14.56
CA HIS A 44 19.32 -24.08 15.01
C HIS A 44 19.93 -24.79 16.23
N ASP A 45 21.22 -25.12 16.17
CA ASP A 45 21.97 -25.79 17.24
C ASP A 45 22.79 -24.81 18.11
N ALA A 46 22.58 -23.51 17.93
CA ALA A 46 23.30 -22.48 18.68
C ALA A 46 22.64 -22.25 20.04
N ASP A 47 23.40 -22.47 21.11
CA ASP A 47 22.98 -22.26 22.50
C ASP A 47 23.65 -21.04 23.13
N GLY A 48 23.14 -20.65 24.30
CA GLY A 48 23.66 -19.55 25.10
C GLY A 48 23.00 -18.19 24.80
N ASN A 49 23.39 -17.19 25.61
CA ASN A 49 22.71 -15.89 25.64
C ASN A 49 22.72 -15.15 24.30
N PHE A 50 23.77 -15.33 23.49
CA PHE A 50 23.85 -14.72 22.16
C PHE A 50 22.76 -15.28 21.23
N ALA A 51 22.70 -16.61 21.07
CA ALA A 51 21.71 -17.25 20.22
C ALA A 51 20.28 -17.03 20.72
N GLY A 52 20.07 -17.01 22.04
CA GLY A 52 18.78 -16.65 22.64
C GLY A 52 18.36 -15.21 22.31
N GLY A 53 19.27 -14.25 22.48
CA GLY A 53 19.02 -12.84 22.17
C GLY A 53 18.74 -12.61 20.68
N THR A 54 19.46 -13.27 19.79
CA THR A 54 19.22 -13.16 18.35
C THR A 54 17.86 -13.72 17.95
N ARG A 55 17.43 -14.88 18.48
CA ARG A 55 16.09 -15.43 18.20
C ARG A 55 14.97 -14.47 18.63
N ILE A 56 15.10 -13.82 19.79
CA ILE A 56 14.15 -12.79 20.25
C ILE A 56 14.12 -11.63 19.26
N GLN A 57 15.28 -11.12 18.84
CA GLN A 57 15.35 -10.02 17.88
C GLN A 57 14.74 -10.38 16.52
N LEU A 58 14.97 -11.59 16.01
CA LEU A 58 14.41 -12.06 14.74
C LEU A 58 12.88 -12.12 14.75
N GLU A 59 12.27 -12.52 15.88
CA GLU A 59 10.81 -12.51 16.01
C GLU A 59 10.25 -11.08 16.09
N ILE A 60 10.95 -10.17 16.77
CA ILE A 60 10.59 -8.74 16.80
C ILE A 60 10.65 -8.15 15.39
N ASP A 61 11.73 -8.39 14.66
CA ASP A 61 11.93 -7.85 13.31
C ASP A 61 10.88 -8.42 12.33
N LYS A 62 10.54 -9.70 12.45
CA LYS A 62 9.45 -10.32 11.68
C LYS A 62 8.10 -9.65 11.95
N ALA A 63 7.77 -9.43 13.23
CA ALA A 63 6.53 -8.73 13.60
C ALA A 63 6.51 -7.28 13.06
N LEU A 64 7.66 -6.61 13.06
CA LEU A 64 7.81 -5.27 12.50
C LEU A 64 7.57 -5.26 10.99
N CYS A 65 8.15 -6.20 10.23
CA CYS A 65 7.92 -6.35 8.79
C CYS A 65 6.44 -6.58 8.47
N SER A 66 5.77 -7.49 9.18
CA SER A 66 4.34 -7.74 8.98
C SER A 66 3.49 -6.50 9.30
N SER A 67 3.78 -5.82 10.41
CA SER A 67 3.07 -4.59 10.79
C SER A 67 3.25 -3.47 9.75
N MET A 68 4.46 -3.30 9.22
CA MET A 68 4.76 -2.30 8.20
C MET A 68 4.04 -2.62 6.87
N SER A 69 4.03 -3.89 6.45
CA SER A 69 3.24 -4.35 5.30
C SER A 69 1.75 -4.03 5.47
N GLY A 70 1.19 -4.32 6.65
CA GLY A 70 -0.19 -3.99 7.02
C GLY A 70 -0.50 -2.50 6.91
N MET A 71 0.31 -1.64 7.53
CA MET A 71 0.14 -0.18 7.48
C MET A 71 0.18 0.37 6.05
N ILE A 72 1.09 -0.13 5.21
CA ILE A 72 1.17 0.29 3.80
C ILE A 72 -0.09 -0.13 3.04
N ASN A 73 -0.61 -1.34 3.29
CA ASN A 73 -1.84 -1.82 2.67
C ASN A 73 -3.08 -1.00 3.09
N GLU A 74 -3.16 -0.59 4.35
CA GLU A 74 -4.21 0.30 4.86
C GLU A 74 -4.13 1.67 4.19
N LEU A 75 -2.94 2.28 4.15
CA LEU A 75 -2.73 3.57 3.48
C LEU A 75 -3.09 3.50 2.00
N ALA A 76 -2.62 2.46 1.29
CA ALA A 76 -2.93 2.24 -0.12
C ALA A 76 -4.45 2.09 -0.35
N THR A 77 -5.16 1.47 0.59
CA THR A 77 -6.63 1.35 0.54
C THR A 77 -7.31 2.69 0.78
N ALA A 78 -6.85 3.49 1.74
CA ALA A 78 -7.37 4.84 1.96
C ALA A 78 -7.19 5.73 0.72
N VAL A 79 -6.01 5.68 0.08
CA VAL A 79 -5.75 6.41 -1.18
C VAL A 79 -6.67 5.92 -2.31
N SER A 80 -6.90 4.61 -2.41
CA SER A 80 -7.86 4.04 -3.38
C SER A 80 -9.28 4.57 -3.17
N ASN A 81 -9.73 4.69 -1.92
CA ASN A 81 -11.07 5.22 -1.59
C ASN A 81 -11.20 6.70 -1.98
N VAL A 82 -10.15 7.50 -1.73
CA VAL A 82 -10.08 8.89 -2.18
C VAL A 82 -10.14 8.98 -3.71
N LEU A 83 -9.39 8.13 -4.41
CA LEU A 83 -9.40 8.09 -5.88
C LEU A 83 -10.81 7.76 -6.43
N GLN A 84 -11.51 6.80 -5.82
CA GLN A 84 -12.89 6.48 -6.21
C GLN A 84 -13.84 7.66 -5.98
N THR A 85 -13.68 8.41 -4.89
CA THR A 85 -14.46 9.62 -4.61
C THR A 85 -14.25 10.68 -5.70
N PHE A 86 -13.00 10.90 -6.13
CA PHE A 86 -12.69 11.78 -7.24
C PHE A 86 -13.32 11.31 -8.56
N LYS A 87 -13.21 10.02 -8.91
CA LYS A 87 -13.87 9.45 -10.11
C LYS A 87 -15.38 9.72 -10.13
N GLN A 88 -16.05 9.52 -9.00
CA GLN A 88 -17.50 9.74 -8.87
C GLN A 88 -17.86 11.22 -8.99
N SER A 89 -17.07 12.11 -8.42
CA SER A 89 -17.24 13.56 -8.53
C SER A 89 -17.11 14.02 -9.98
N ASP A 90 -16.05 13.60 -10.69
CA ASP A 90 -15.82 13.93 -12.09
C ASP A 90 -16.95 13.43 -13.00
N ALA A 91 -17.38 12.18 -12.82
CA ALA A 91 -18.51 11.63 -13.57
C ALA A 91 -19.81 12.41 -13.32
N SER A 92 -20.04 12.87 -12.09
CA SER A 92 -21.22 13.65 -11.71
C SER A 92 -21.20 15.06 -12.31
N MET A 93 -20.04 15.72 -12.32
CA MET A 93 -19.85 17.03 -12.96
C MET A 93 -20.07 16.96 -14.47
N SER A 94 -19.50 15.95 -15.14
CA SER A 94 -19.73 15.69 -16.56
C SER A 94 -21.22 15.52 -16.91
N LYS A 95 -21.95 14.73 -16.10
CA LYS A 95 -23.41 14.56 -16.26
C LYS A 95 -24.19 15.87 -16.08
N LYS A 96 -23.83 16.70 -15.09
CA LYS A 96 -24.48 18.01 -14.87
C LYS A 96 -24.22 18.96 -16.03
N MET A 97 -23.00 19.02 -16.56
CA MET A 97 -22.66 19.86 -17.72
C MET A 97 -23.42 19.46 -18.98
N ASN A 98 -23.59 18.16 -19.25
CA ASN A 98 -24.36 17.70 -20.41
C ASN A 98 -25.87 17.99 -20.28
N LYS A 99 -26.44 17.95 -19.07
CA LYS A 99 -27.86 18.32 -18.86
C LYS A 99 -28.13 19.82 -19.08
N GLY A 100 -27.15 20.69 -18.83
CA GLY A 100 -27.27 22.14 -19.06
C GLY A 100 -27.33 22.55 -20.53
N LYS A 101 -26.80 21.72 -21.44
CA LYS A 101 -26.82 21.98 -22.90
C LYS A 101 -28.10 21.53 -23.60
N GLY A 102 -28.99 20.79 -22.91
CA GLY A 102 -30.20 20.20 -23.48
C GLY A 102 -31.48 21.02 -23.38
N LYS A 103 -31.50 22.17 -22.69
CA LYS A 103 -32.67 23.06 -22.61
C LYS A 103 -32.47 24.34 -23.44
N LYS A 104 -32.48 24.18 -24.76
CA LYS A 104 -32.86 25.24 -25.71
C LYS A 104 -33.80 24.61 -26.74
N LYS A 105 -35.08 24.53 -26.40
CA LYS A 105 -36.20 24.51 -27.34
C LYS A 105 -37.32 25.33 -26.71
#